data_AF-A0A7X1PA56-F1
#
_entry.id   AF-A0A7X1PA56-F1
#
_cell.length_a   1.000
_cell.length_b   1.000
_cell.length_c   1.000
_cell.angle_alpha   90.00
_cell.angle_beta   90.00
_cell.angle_gamma   90.00
#
_symmetry.space_group_name_H-M   'P 1'
#
loop_
_entity.id
_entity.type
_entity.pdbx_description
1 polymer ?
#
loop_
_entity_poly.entity_id
_entity_poly.type
_entity_poly.pdbx_seq_one_letter_code
_entity_poly.pdbx_strand_id
1 'polypeptide(L)'
;MRDRAPPKYAGIHTRALAGTASPRMAIRAMCLQCVSYDVAEVRACQITDCPLHKYRPYAVEVADSGTSGASQDQAATTLPA
;
A
#
# COMPACT_ATOMS: atom_id res chain seq x y z
N MET A 1 2.82 14.93 -10.24
CA MET A 1 2.72 13.65 -9.49
C MET A 1 3.83 12.63 -9.82
N ARG A 2 4.80 12.93 -10.69
CA ARG A 2 5.96 12.06 -10.96
C ARG A 2 7.19 12.39 -10.08
N ASP A 3 7.20 13.56 -9.43
CA ASP A 3 8.41 14.16 -8.83
C ASP A 3 8.74 13.74 -7.39
N ARG A 4 7.91 12.95 -6.71
CA ARG A 4 8.21 12.49 -5.33
C ARG A 4 8.97 11.16 -5.30
N ALA A 5 9.16 10.50 -6.44
CA ALA A 5 9.84 9.21 -6.50
C ALA A 5 11.38 9.37 -6.52
N PRO A 6 12.12 8.67 -5.64
CA PRO A 6 13.57 8.60 -5.71
C PRO A 6 14.02 8.06 -7.08
N PRO A 7 15.20 8.46 -7.59
CA PRO A 7 15.69 8.05 -8.92
C PRO A 7 15.68 6.52 -9.12
N LYS A 8 15.97 5.78 -8.05
CA LYS A 8 15.94 4.31 -8.02
C LYS A 8 14.58 3.70 -8.38
N TYR A 9 13.48 4.36 -8.04
CA TYR A 9 12.12 3.86 -8.23
C TYR A 9 11.31 4.65 -9.28
N ALA A 10 11.87 5.72 -9.84
CA ALA A 10 11.23 6.51 -10.88
C ALA A 10 10.78 5.64 -12.07
N GLY A 11 11.62 4.71 -12.51
CA GLY A 11 11.32 3.83 -13.66
C GLY A 11 10.15 2.86 -13.45
N ILE A 12 9.86 2.43 -12.22
CA ILE A 12 8.68 1.58 -11.96
C ILE A 12 7.40 2.42 -11.93
N HIS A 13 7.46 3.63 -11.37
CA HIS A 13 6.33 4.56 -11.36
C HIS A 13 5.97 5.04 -12.76
N THR A 14 6.96 5.41 -13.57
CA THR A 14 6.70 5.85 -14.95
C THR A 14 5.97 4.79 -15.76
N ARG A 15 6.41 3.52 -15.66
CA ARG A 15 5.76 2.40 -16.37
C ARG A 15 4.37 2.08 -15.82
N ALA A 16 4.19 2.15 -14.50
CA ALA A 16 2.89 1.93 -13.87
C ALA A 16 1.87 3.00 -14.30
N LEU A 17 2.26 4.28 -14.29
CA LEU A 17 1.41 5.39 -14.75
C LEU A 17 1.15 5.36 -16.26
N ALA A 18 2.08 4.83 -17.05
CA ALA A 18 1.92 4.66 -18.49
C ALA A 18 1.07 3.42 -18.87
N GLY A 19 0.65 2.60 -17.90
CA GLY A 19 -0.12 1.38 -18.17
C GLY A 19 0.69 0.25 -18.83
N THR A 20 2.02 0.36 -18.86
CA THR A 20 2.92 -0.63 -19.51
C THR A 20 3.58 -1.58 -18.51
N ALA A 21 3.42 -1.34 -17.21
CA ALA A 21 3.89 -2.24 -16.17
C ALA A 21 2.93 -3.43 -15.98
N SER A 22 3.46 -4.58 -15.59
CA SER A 22 2.60 -5.69 -15.15
C SER A 22 1.82 -5.31 -13.88
N PRO A 23 0.65 -5.91 -13.63
CA PRO A 23 -0.16 -5.61 -12.44
C PRO A 23 0.65 -5.72 -11.14
N ARG A 24 1.52 -6.73 -11.02
CA ARG A 24 2.41 -6.90 -9.85
C ARG A 24 3.41 -5.74 -9.69
N MET A 25 3.92 -5.21 -10.80
CA MET A 25 4.82 -4.05 -10.77
C MET A 25 4.09 -2.76 -10.41
N ALA A 26 2.85 -2.58 -10.88
CA ALA A 26 2.02 -1.45 -10.49
C ALA A 26 1.69 -1.48 -8.98
N ILE A 27 1.32 -2.65 -8.45
CA ILE A 27 1.12 -2.87 -7.00
C ILE A 27 2.40 -2.52 -6.24
N ARG A 28 3.55 -3.00 -6.69
CA ARG A 28 4.85 -2.69 -6.07
C ARG A 28 5.14 -1.19 -6.06
N ALA A 29 4.86 -0.48 -7.16
CA ALA A 29 5.03 0.97 -7.24
C ALA A 29 4.17 1.69 -6.20
N MET A 30 2.89 1.32 -6.10
CA MET A 30 1.98 1.91 -5.11
C MET A 30 2.42 1.60 -3.67
N CYS A 31 2.80 0.35 -3.38
CA CYS A 31 3.31 0.00 -2.06
C CYS A 31 4.54 0.83 -1.68
N LEU A 32 5.52 0.98 -2.60
CA LEU A 32 6.71 1.80 -2.36
C LEU A 32 6.35 3.26 -2.10
N GLN A 33 5.43 3.84 -2.87
CA GLN A 33 5.00 5.22 -2.66
C GLN A 33 4.28 5.42 -1.32
N CYS A 34 3.48 4.44 -0.88
CA CYS A 34 2.73 4.49 0.37
C CYS A 34 3.65 4.57 1.60
N VAL A 35 4.74 3.79 1.62
CA VAL A 35 5.72 3.76 2.73
C VAL A 35 6.95 4.63 2.47
N SER A 36 6.80 5.72 1.71
CA SER A 36 7.88 6.68 1.42
C SER A 36 9.17 6.04 0.87
N TYR A 37 9.04 4.97 0.09
CA TYR A 37 10.10 4.21 -0.57
C TYR A 37 10.98 3.35 0.35
N ASP A 38 10.52 3.04 1.56
CA ASP A 38 11.16 2.05 2.41
C ASP A 38 10.74 0.61 2.05
N VAL A 39 11.69 -0.16 1.51
CA VAL A 39 11.45 -1.55 1.10
C VAL A 39 11.21 -2.48 2.29
N ALA A 40 11.80 -2.19 3.45
CA ALA A 40 11.60 -2.97 4.67
C ALA A 40 10.16 -2.80 5.17
N GLU A 41 9.65 -1.57 5.20
CA GLU A 41 8.26 -1.30 5.58
C GLU A 41 7.25 -1.90 4.61
N VAL A 42 7.57 -1.95 3.30
CA VAL A 42 6.72 -2.70 2.36
C VAL A 42 6.56 -4.14 2.87
N ARG A 43 7.65 -4.85 3.17
CA ARG A 43 7.60 -6.25 3.64
C ARG A 43 6.90 -6.39 5.00
N ALA A 44 7.11 -5.44 5.90
CA ALA A 44 6.53 -5.43 7.24
C ALA A 44 5.12 -4.82 7.32
N CYS A 45 4.51 -4.42 6.19
CA CYS A 45 3.20 -3.76 6.17
C CYS A 45 2.10 -4.70 6.68
N GLN A 46 1.50 -4.33 7.82
CA GLN A 46 0.43 -5.08 8.51
C GLN A 46 -0.98 -4.53 8.23
N ILE A 47 -1.13 -3.59 7.28
CA ILE A 47 -2.44 -3.00 6.93
C ILE A 47 -3.24 -4.03 6.11
N THR A 48 -3.98 -4.89 6.81
CA THR A 48 -4.80 -5.97 6.21
C THR A 48 -6.06 -5.44 5.54
N ASP A 49 -6.56 -4.27 5.95
CA ASP A 49 -7.68 -3.57 5.33
C ASP A 49 -7.29 -2.83 4.03
N CYS A 50 -6.02 -2.92 3.62
CA CYS A 50 -5.60 -2.37 2.34
C CYS A 50 -6.12 -3.27 1.19
N PRO A 51 -6.85 -2.73 0.20
CA PRO A 51 -7.38 -3.53 -0.91
C PRO A 51 -6.29 -4.19 -1.75
N LEU A 52 -5.07 -3.64 -1.73
CA LEU A 52 -3.91 -4.21 -2.43
C LEU A 52 -3.22 -5.31 -1.64
N HIS A 53 -3.46 -5.44 -0.34
CA HIS A 53 -2.73 -6.35 0.57
C HIS A 53 -2.77 -7.80 0.06
N LYS A 54 -3.94 -8.26 -0.37
CA LYS A 54 -4.20 -9.61 -0.88
C LYS A 54 -3.50 -9.93 -2.21
N TYR A 55 -3.07 -8.90 -2.95
CA TYR A 55 -2.43 -9.05 -4.26
C TYR A 55 -0.91 -8.83 -4.20
N ARG A 56 -0.36 -8.62 -3.00
CA ARG A 56 1.08 -8.38 -2.82
C ARG A 56 1.86 -9.68 -3.04
N PRO A 57 2.92 -9.67 -3.85
CA PRO A 57 3.77 -10.85 -4.06
C PRO A 57 4.69 -11.16 -2.86
N TYR A 58 4.57 -10.42 -1.75
CA TYR A 58 5.44 -10.51 -0.58
C TYR A 58 4.69 -10.91 0.69
N ALA A 59 3.42 -11.30 0.58
CA ALA A 59 2.67 -11.82 1.72
C ALA A 59 3.35 -13.10 2.18
N VAL A 60 4.06 -13.01 3.31
CA VAL A 60 4.48 -14.18 4.06
C VAL A 60 3.20 -14.73 4.67
N GLU A 61 2.88 -16.00 4.40
CA GLU A 61 1.74 -16.65 5.05
C GLU A 61 1.98 -16.64 6.56
N VAL A 62 1.33 -15.70 7.24
CA VAL A 62 1.30 -15.67 8.70
C VAL A 62 0.24 -16.66 9.14
N ALA A 63 0.70 -17.82 9.63
CA ALA A 63 -0.15 -18.72 10.39
C ALA A 63 -0.68 -17.96 11.61
N ASP A 64 -2.00 -17.78 11.59
CA ASP A 64 -2.92 -17.39 12.65
C ASP A 64 -2.36 -17.19 14.06
N SER A 65 -2.54 -15.97 14.58
CA SER A 65 -2.91 -15.77 15.97
C SER A 65 -3.61 -14.41 16.08
N GLY A 66 -4.94 -14.43 16.05
CA GLY A 66 -5.75 -13.23 16.24
C GLY A 66 -5.42 -12.47 17.52
N THR A 67 -5.65 -11.17 17.51
CA THR A 67 -6.30 -10.44 18.62
C THR A 67 -6.94 -9.18 18.06
N SER A 68 -8.21 -9.05 18.39
CA SER A 68 -9.15 -7.98 18.11
C SER A 68 -8.64 -6.61 18.58
N GLY A 69 -8.72 -5.62 17.71
CA GLY A 69 -8.57 -4.20 18.05
C GLY A 69 -9.72 -3.41 17.44
N ALA A 70 -10.94 -3.65 17.95
CA ALA A 70 -12.03 -2.72 17.77
C ALA A 70 -11.76 -1.50 18.66
N SER A 71 -11.51 -0.35 18.04
CA SER A 71 -11.82 0.95 18.65
C SER A 71 -12.46 1.80 17.57
N GLN A 72 -13.78 1.67 17.50
CA GLN A 72 -14.67 2.67 16.94
C GLN A 72 -14.52 3.92 17.79
N ASP A 73 -14.09 5.02 17.19
CA ASP A 73 -14.46 6.37 17.60
C ASP A 73 -13.86 7.33 16.57
N GLN A 74 -14.64 7.72 15.56
CA GLN A 74 -14.78 9.12 15.13
C GLN A 74 -16.15 9.28 14.47
N ALA A 75 -17.12 9.53 15.35
CA ALA A 75 -18.26 10.41 15.19
C ALA A 75 -18.52 10.96 13.78
N ALA A 76 -19.59 10.45 13.19
CA ALA A 76 -20.49 11.26 12.40
C ALA A 76 -20.96 12.47 13.22
N THR A 77 -20.22 13.57 13.18
CA THR A 77 -20.77 14.89 13.52
C THR A 77 -21.42 15.42 12.25
N THR A 78 -22.68 15.05 12.12
CA THR A 78 -23.76 15.87 11.60
C THR A 78 -23.36 17.33 11.37
N LEU A 79 -23.53 17.83 10.15
CA LEU A 79 -24.03 19.18 9.97
C LEU A 79 -25.11 19.18 8.87
N PRO A 80 -26.34 19.62 9.16
CA PRO A 80 -27.51 19.51 8.29
C PRO A 80 -27.77 20.78 7.45
N ALA A 81 -28.68 20.59 6.48
CA ALA A 81 -29.43 21.55 5.64
C ALA A 81 -28.68 22.23 4.50
#